data_AF-A0A1Q6KEM7-F1
#
_entry.id   AF-A0A1Q6KEM7-F1
#
_cell.length_a   1.000
_cell.length_b   1.000
_cell.length_c   1.000
_cell.angle_alpha   90.00
_cell.angle_beta   90.00
_cell.angle_gamma   90.00
#
_symmetry.space_group_name_H-M   'P 1'
#
loop_
_entity.id
_entity.type
_entity.pdbx_description
1 polymer ?
#
loop_
_entity_poly.entity_id
_entity_poly.type
_entity_poly.pdbx_seq_one_letter_code
_entity_poly.pdbx_strand_id
1 'polypeptide(L)'
;MYNRISIVGGSGTGKSTLCDILAKKLNLPAIHLDAINFEANWVEIDKNKRDKIINERANEDKWIIDGNYSKTLKERFDRADLIIWLDYSTYAQVKGIFNRILKNYGKEKTEIPGCKERFNFTFFKYVITYNKKKRHIIVDNLNGIPEDKVLIFKKRKALNKWLEELR
;
A
#
# COMPACT_ATOMS: atom_id res chain seq x y z
N MET A 1 10.51 -8.39 16.75
CA MET A 1 10.88 -8.37 15.32
C MET A 1 9.63 -8.73 14.53
N TYR A 2 9.26 -7.94 13.52
CA TYR A 2 8.00 -8.13 12.80
C TYR A 2 8.17 -9.17 11.70
N ASN A 3 7.20 -10.09 11.54
CA ASN A 3 7.17 -11.04 10.43
C ASN A 3 6.05 -10.70 9.44
N ARG A 4 4.98 -10.06 9.90
CA ARG A 4 3.79 -9.72 9.10
C ARG A 4 3.50 -8.23 9.19
N ILE A 5 3.73 -7.50 8.10
CA ILE A 5 3.58 -6.04 8.06
C ILE A 5 2.56 -5.63 7.00
N SER A 6 1.49 -4.96 7.42
CA SER A 6 0.48 -4.42 6.51
C SER A 6 0.69 -2.91 6.30
N ILE A 7 0.87 -2.48 5.05
CA ILE A 7 1.10 -1.08 4.69
C ILE A 7 -0.12 -0.51 3.93
N VAL A 8 -0.75 0.52 4.49
CA VAL A 8 -1.98 1.13 3.95
C VAL A 8 -1.85 2.64 3.78
N GLY A 9 -2.71 3.25 2.98
CA GLY A 9 -2.72 4.68 2.67
C GLY A 9 -2.96 5.01 1.20
N GLY A 10 -3.36 6.23 0.89
CA GLY A 10 -3.78 6.63 -0.46
C GLY A 10 -2.75 6.38 -1.57
N SER A 11 -3.19 6.47 -2.83
CA SER A 11 -2.27 6.48 -3.96
C SER A 11 -1.30 7.67 -3.87
N GLY A 12 -0.05 7.48 -4.27
CA GLY A 12 0.98 8.52 -4.19
C GLY A 12 1.64 8.68 -2.82
N THR A 13 1.24 7.95 -1.78
CA THR A 13 1.90 8.04 -0.46
C THR A 13 3.27 7.36 -0.41
N GLY A 14 3.58 6.45 -1.35
CA GLY A 14 4.86 5.73 -1.41
C GLY A 14 4.86 4.36 -0.71
N LYS A 15 3.67 3.74 -0.56
CA LYS A 15 3.52 2.41 0.04
C LYS A 15 4.43 1.34 -0.57
N SER A 16 4.42 1.21 -1.90
CA SER A 16 5.20 0.17 -2.59
C SER A 16 6.70 0.39 -2.36
N THR A 17 7.17 1.64 -2.40
CA THR A 17 8.56 1.98 -2.04
C THR A 17 8.88 1.63 -0.58
N LEU A 18 7.98 1.92 0.36
CA LEU A 18 8.16 1.54 1.77
C LEU A 18 8.20 0.02 1.94
N CYS A 19 7.33 -0.70 1.21
CA CYS A 19 7.28 -2.16 1.18
C CYS A 19 8.63 -2.73 0.72
N ASP A 20 9.18 -2.24 -0.38
CA ASP A 20 10.48 -2.70 -0.91
C ASP A 20 11.64 -2.44 0.05
N ILE A 21 11.65 -1.26 0.69
CA ILE A 21 12.67 -0.89 1.66
C ILE A 21 12.61 -1.84 2.87
N LEU A 22 11.43 -2.04 3.45
CA LEU A 22 11.26 -2.90 4.61
C LEU A 22 11.50 -4.37 4.27
N ALA A 23 11.10 -4.82 3.09
CA ALA A 23 11.31 -6.19 2.63
C ALA A 23 12.79 -6.53 2.58
N LYS A 24 13.61 -5.64 2.01
CA LYS A 24 15.07 -5.77 1.99
C LYS A 24 15.66 -5.71 3.40
N LYS A 25 15.20 -4.76 4.21
CA LYS A 25 15.79 -4.50 5.53
C LYS A 25 15.48 -5.60 6.55
N LEU A 26 14.29 -6.19 6.48
CA LEU A 26 13.81 -7.22 7.41
C LEU A 26 13.89 -8.63 6.83
N ASN A 27 14.36 -8.78 5.58
CA ASN A 27 14.39 -10.03 4.84
C ASN A 27 13.01 -10.73 4.81
N LEU A 28 11.98 -9.98 4.39
CA LEU A 28 10.60 -10.45 4.29
C LEU A 28 10.12 -10.38 2.83
N PRO A 29 9.21 -11.27 2.38
CA PRO A 29 8.69 -11.22 1.03
C PRO A 29 7.77 -10.01 0.85
N ALA A 30 8.07 -9.19 -0.17
CA ALA A 30 7.25 -8.06 -0.58
C ALA A 30 6.08 -8.52 -1.46
N ILE A 31 4.88 -8.07 -1.15
CA ILE A 31 3.66 -8.42 -1.88
C ILE A 31 2.89 -7.13 -2.18
N HIS A 32 2.95 -6.70 -3.43
CA HIS A 32 2.22 -5.53 -3.91
C HIS A 32 0.83 -5.95 -4.38
N LEU A 33 -0.23 -5.43 -3.76
CA LEU A 33 -1.58 -5.84 -4.11
C LEU A 33 -1.99 -5.42 -5.54
N ASP A 34 -1.39 -4.34 -6.06
CA ASP A 34 -1.62 -3.93 -7.45
C ASP A 34 -1.05 -4.96 -8.44
N ALA A 35 0.06 -5.63 -8.12
CA ALA A 35 0.63 -6.71 -8.93
C ALA A 35 -0.25 -7.98 -8.96
N ILE A 36 -1.11 -8.14 -7.95
CA ILE A 36 -2.12 -9.20 -7.93
C ILE A 36 -3.35 -8.76 -8.73
N ASN A 37 -3.75 -7.50 -8.63
CA ASN A 37 -5.00 -7.00 -9.21
C ASN A 37 -4.95 -6.82 -10.73
N PHE A 38 -3.77 -6.60 -11.31
CA PHE A 38 -3.64 -6.28 -12.73
C PHE A 38 -2.74 -7.28 -13.47
N GLU A 39 -3.22 -7.70 -14.63
CA GLU A 39 -2.40 -8.30 -15.69
C GLU A 39 -1.82 -7.21 -16.62
N ALA A 40 -1.03 -7.63 -17.61
CA ALA A 40 -0.46 -6.73 -18.61
C ALA A 40 -1.53 -5.82 -19.24
N ASN A 41 -1.13 -4.61 -19.63
CA ASN A 41 -2.03 -3.57 -20.15
C ASN A 41 -3.12 -3.09 -19.17
N TRP A 42 -2.91 -3.26 -17.86
CA TRP A 42 -3.84 -2.84 -16.80
C TRP A 42 -5.19 -3.58 -16.83
N VAL A 43 -5.21 -4.85 -17.24
CA VAL A 43 -6.41 -5.69 -17.21
C VAL A 43 -6.68 -6.13 -15.78
N GLU A 44 -7.83 -5.76 -15.22
CA GLU A 44 -8.21 -6.19 -13.86
C GLU A 44 -8.55 -7.68 -13.84
N ILE A 45 -7.98 -8.40 -12.88
CA ILE A 45 -8.42 -9.77 -12.58
C ILE A 45 -9.77 -9.75 -11.86
N ASP A 46 -10.50 -10.87 -11.92
CA ASP A 46 -11.73 -11.04 -11.15
C ASP A 46 -11.51 -10.76 -9.66
N LYS A 47 -12.46 -10.03 -9.06
CA LYS A 47 -12.34 -9.55 -7.68
C LYS A 47 -12.35 -10.69 -6.67
N ASN A 48 -13.13 -11.75 -6.90
CA ASN A 48 -13.16 -12.90 -5.99
C ASN A 48 -11.85 -13.68 -6.09
N LYS A 49 -11.34 -13.88 -7.32
CA LYS A 49 -10.02 -14.48 -7.54
C LYS A 49 -8.91 -13.67 -6.87
N ARG A 50 -8.91 -12.34 -7.05
CA ARG A 50 -7.95 -11.44 -6.38
C ARG A 50 -8.01 -11.58 -4.88
N ASP A 51 -9.19 -11.43 -4.29
CA ASP A 51 -9.36 -11.42 -2.84
C ASP A 51 -8.94 -12.77 -2.23
N LYS A 52 -9.20 -13.88 -2.93
CA LYS A 52 -8.70 -15.22 -2.57
C LYS A 52 -7.17 -15.27 -2.53
N ILE A 53 -6.49 -14.84 -3.61
CA ILE A 53 -5.02 -14.81 -3.67
C ILE A 53 -4.46 -13.94 -2.54
N ILE A 54 -5.05 -12.77 -2.29
CA ILE A 54 -4.59 -11.87 -1.23
C ILE A 54 -4.70 -12.51 0.15
N ASN A 55 -5.81 -13.20 0.43
CA ASN A 55 -6.02 -13.86 1.71
C ASN A 55 -5.10 -15.09 1.88
N GLU A 56 -4.83 -15.83 0.82
CA GLU A 56 -3.83 -16.92 0.83
C GLU A 56 -2.45 -16.37 1.22
N ARG A 57 -2.01 -15.26 0.61
CA ARG A 57 -0.75 -14.58 0.97
C ARG A 57 -0.76 -14.05 2.40
N ALA A 58 -1.86 -13.47 2.84
CA ALA A 58 -1.99 -12.96 4.21
C ALA A 58 -1.93 -14.08 5.26
N ASN A 59 -2.27 -15.32 4.87
CA ASN A 59 -2.21 -16.51 5.71
C ASN A 59 -0.81 -17.12 5.86
N GLU A 60 0.18 -16.65 5.12
CA GLU A 60 1.57 -17.03 5.31
C GLU A 60 2.14 -16.48 6.64
N ASP A 61 3.24 -17.05 7.10
CA ASP A 61 3.88 -16.66 8.37
C ASP A 61 4.73 -15.39 8.26
N LYS A 62 5.20 -15.06 7.05
CA LYS A 62 6.09 -13.94 6.77
C LYS A 62 5.64 -13.18 5.54
N TRP A 63 5.38 -11.88 5.66
CA TRP A 63 5.02 -11.04 4.53
C TRP A 63 5.10 -9.55 4.87
N ILE A 64 5.31 -8.74 3.83
CA ILE A 64 4.96 -7.32 3.82
C ILE A 64 4.00 -7.10 2.67
N ILE A 65 2.77 -6.70 2.99
CA ILE A 65 1.71 -6.48 1.99
C ILE A 65 1.39 -5.00 1.93
N ASP A 66 1.43 -4.40 0.73
CA ASP A 66 1.01 -3.01 0.53
C ASP A 66 -0.21 -2.87 -0.40
N GLY A 67 -1.18 -2.07 0.04
CA GLY A 67 -2.38 -1.74 -0.74
C GLY A 67 -3.63 -1.56 0.12
N ASN A 68 -4.75 -1.18 -0.50
CA ASN A 68 -5.98 -0.81 0.22
C ASN A 68 -7.23 -1.57 -0.23
N TYR A 69 -7.10 -2.79 -0.75
CA TYR A 69 -8.29 -3.57 -1.11
C TYR A 69 -9.07 -3.87 0.17
N SER A 70 -10.25 -3.26 0.28
CA SER A 70 -10.98 -3.15 1.55
C SER A 70 -11.56 -4.47 2.02
N LYS A 71 -11.94 -5.36 1.10
CA LYS A 71 -12.51 -6.69 1.40
C LYS A 71 -11.54 -7.60 2.15
N THR A 72 -10.24 -7.35 2.03
CA THR A 72 -9.18 -8.17 2.62
C THR A 72 -8.39 -7.42 3.69
N LEU A 73 -8.82 -6.20 4.06
CA LEU A 73 -8.13 -5.40 5.09
C LEU A 73 -8.20 -6.05 6.46
N LYS A 74 -9.39 -6.48 6.89
CA LYS A 74 -9.61 -7.07 8.21
C LYS A 74 -8.70 -8.28 8.45
N GLU A 75 -8.73 -9.25 7.54
CA GLU A 75 -7.89 -10.45 7.57
C GLU A 75 -6.40 -10.10 7.72
N ARG A 76 -5.91 -9.14 6.91
CA ARG A 76 -4.52 -8.67 6.99
C ARG A 76 -4.21 -8.00 8.32
N PHE A 77 -5.10 -7.17 8.84
CA PHE A 77 -4.88 -6.41 10.07
C PHE A 77 -4.87 -7.34 11.28
N ASP A 78 -5.80 -8.29 11.36
CA ASP A 78 -5.90 -9.25 12.45
C ASP A 78 -4.62 -10.10 12.57
N ARG A 79 -4.00 -10.44 11.44
CA ARG A 79 -2.77 -11.24 11.38
C ARG A 79 -1.47 -10.44 11.46
N ALA A 80 -1.53 -9.13 11.22
CA ALA A 80 -0.33 -8.30 11.21
C ALA A 80 0.31 -8.20 12.60
N ASP A 81 1.64 -8.26 12.62
CA ASP A 81 2.44 -7.87 13.79
C ASP A 81 2.60 -6.35 13.82
N LEU A 82 2.58 -5.71 12.65
CA LEU A 82 2.69 -4.26 12.48
C LEU A 82 1.79 -3.77 11.34
N ILE A 83 1.07 -2.70 11.58
CA ILE A 83 0.27 -1.98 10.59
C ILE A 83 0.86 -0.58 10.45
N ILE A 84 1.27 -0.24 9.24
CA ILE A 84 1.77 1.09 8.91
C ILE A 84 0.75 1.81 8.05
N TRP A 85 0.19 2.90 8.57
CA TRP A 85 -0.75 3.74 7.85
C TRP A 85 -0.11 5.07 7.44
N LEU A 86 0.02 5.27 6.13
CA LEU A 86 0.45 6.54 5.53
C LEU A 86 -0.77 7.48 5.34
N ASP A 87 -1.23 8.11 6.42
CA ASP A 87 -2.37 9.04 6.47
C ASP A 87 -1.97 10.46 6.03
N TYR A 88 -1.50 10.59 4.78
CA TYR A 88 -1.06 11.88 4.24
C TYR A 88 -2.24 12.70 3.71
N SER A 89 -2.11 14.03 3.74
CA SER A 89 -3.08 14.95 3.13
C SER A 89 -3.22 14.71 1.63
N THR A 90 -4.39 15.08 1.07
CA THR A 90 -4.65 14.97 -0.37
C THR A 90 -3.58 15.69 -1.20
N TYR A 91 -3.14 16.86 -0.75
CA TYR A 91 -2.06 17.61 -1.40
C TYR A 91 -0.76 16.81 -1.46
N ALA A 92 -0.37 16.15 -0.37
CA ALA A 92 0.85 15.34 -0.33
C ALA A 92 0.73 14.06 -1.21
N GLN A 93 -0.46 13.48 -1.31
CA GLN A 93 -0.75 12.37 -2.23
C GLN A 93 -0.60 12.81 -3.69
N VAL A 94 -1.24 13.92 -4.07
CA VAL A 94 -1.15 14.50 -5.43
C VAL A 94 0.29 14.85 -5.80
N LYS A 95 1.04 15.52 -4.91
CA LYS A 95 2.46 15.81 -5.13
C LYS A 95 3.28 14.53 -5.35
N GLY A 96 2.99 13.47 -4.59
CA GLY A 96 3.63 12.17 -4.74
C GLY A 96 3.37 11.53 -6.12
N ILE A 97 2.14 11.62 -6.62
CA ILE A 97 1.78 11.11 -7.95
C ILE A 97 2.47 11.92 -9.03
N PHE A 98 2.43 13.24 -8.96
CA PHE A 98 3.07 14.09 -9.95
C PHE A 98 4.57 13.79 -10.06
N ASN A 99 5.26 13.70 -8.91
CA ASN A 99 6.67 13.31 -8.86
C ASN A 99 6.91 11.91 -9.45
N ARG A 100 6.03 10.94 -9.20
CA ARG A 100 6.14 9.58 -9.75
C ARG A 100 5.97 9.58 -11.26
N ILE A 101 4.95 10.28 -11.75
CA ILE A 101 4.66 10.39 -13.18
C ILE A 101 5.83 11.05 -13.89
N LEU A 102 6.35 12.18 -13.40
CA LEU A 102 7.51 12.84 -14.02
C LEU A 102 8.75 11.93 -14.12
N LYS A 103 8.99 11.07 -13.12
CA LYS A 103 10.17 10.18 -13.09
C LYS A 103 10.00 8.92 -13.95
N ASN A 104 8.77 8.41 -14.04
CA ASN A 104 8.47 7.07 -14.55
C ASN A 104 7.55 7.08 -15.77
N TYR A 105 7.21 8.24 -16.33
CA TYR A 105 6.30 8.33 -17.47
C TYR A 105 6.74 7.42 -18.61
N GLY A 106 5.83 6.56 -19.08
CA GLY A 106 6.11 5.63 -20.17
C GLY A 106 7.00 4.43 -19.82
N LYS A 107 7.57 4.37 -18.59
CA LYS A 107 8.31 3.21 -18.10
C LYS A 107 7.35 2.15 -17.56
N GLU A 108 7.74 0.90 -17.71
CA GLU A 108 7.01 -0.21 -17.12
C GLU A 108 7.23 -0.26 -15.61
N LYS A 109 6.17 -0.66 -14.90
CA LYS A 109 6.23 -0.99 -13.49
C LYS A 109 6.88 -2.35 -13.32
N THR A 110 7.99 -2.42 -12.59
CA THR A 110 8.69 -3.69 -12.34
C THR A 110 7.78 -4.72 -11.68
N GLU A 111 6.86 -4.26 -10.82
CA GLU A 111 5.90 -5.10 -10.13
C GLU A 111 4.73 -5.56 -11.02
N ILE A 112 4.50 -4.93 -12.19
CA ILE A 112 3.46 -5.32 -13.15
C ILE A 112 3.99 -5.19 -14.59
N PRO A 113 4.73 -6.20 -15.09
CA PRO A 113 5.29 -6.17 -16.44
C PRO A 113 4.24 -5.88 -17.53
N GLY A 114 4.59 -5.08 -18.52
CA GLY A 114 3.66 -4.64 -19.58
C GLY A 114 2.68 -3.53 -19.15
N CYS A 115 2.72 -3.05 -17.91
CA CYS A 115 1.97 -1.87 -17.46
C CYS A 115 2.86 -0.63 -17.40
N LYS A 116 2.72 0.25 -18.39
CA LYS A 116 3.41 1.56 -18.41
C LYS A 116 2.72 2.57 -17.50
N GLU A 117 3.51 3.35 -16.75
CA GLU A 117 2.99 4.46 -15.96
C GLU A 117 2.37 5.52 -16.89
N ARG A 118 1.10 5.85 -16.62
CA ARG A 118 0.28 6.77 -17.41
C ARG A 118 -0.49 7.72 -16.51
N PHE A 119 -0.76 8.92 -17.01
CA PHE A 119 -1.73 9.81 -16.36
C PHE A 119 -3.14 9.42 -16.80
N ASN A 120 -4.04 9.25 -15.83
CA ASN A 120 -5.45 8.97 -16.09
C ASN A 120 -6.29 9.90 -15.20
N PHE A 121 -7.17 10.68 -15.80
CA PHE A 121 -8.03 11.63 -15.08
C PHE A 121 -8.96 10.93 -14.09
N THR A 122 -9.48 9.74 -14.41
CA THR A 122 -10.28 8.92 -13.49
C THR A 122 -9.47 8.53 -12.25
N PHE A 123 -8.20 8.14 -12.45
CA PHE A 123 -7.28 7.85 -11.35
C PHE A 123 -6.94 9.10 -10.54
N PHE A 124 -6.73 10.24 -11.20
CA PHE A 124 -6.50 11.51 -10.52
C PHE A 124 -7.72 11.91 -9.65
N LYS A 125 -8.94 11.81 -10.20
CA LYS A 125 -10.19 12.04 -9.46
C LYS A 125 -10.34 11.10 -8.26
N TYR A 126 -9.96 9.83 -8.42
CA TYR A 126 -9.90 8.87 -7.32
C TYR A 126 -8.97 9.35 -6.20
N VAL A 127 -7.77 9.82 -6.53
CA VAL A 127 -6.78 10.29 -5.56
C VAL A 127 -7.28 11.51 -4.79
N ILE A 128 -7.76 12.54 -5.50
CA ILE A 128 -8.19 13.78 -4.83
C ILE A 128 -9.39 13.55 -3.90
N THR A 129 -10.20 12.52 -4.17
CA THR A 129 -11.36 12.16 -3.34
C THR A 129 -11.07 11.07 -2.32
N TYR A 130 -9.89 10.45 -2.31
CA TYR A 130 -9.54 9.32 -1.46
C TYR A 130 -9.74 9.62 0.03
N ASN A 131 -9.15 10.71 0.53
CA ASN A 131 -9.26 11.05 1.95
C ASN A 131 -10.71 11.29 2.40
N LYS A 132 -11.55 11.84 1.52
CA LYS A 132 -12.97 12.07 1.81
C LYS A 132 -13.78 10.76 1.77
N LYS A 133 -13.50 9.88 0.80
CA LYS A 133 -14.35 8.72 0.48
C LYS A 133 -13.88 7.38 1.07
N LYS A 134 -12.61 7.24 1.40
CA LYS A 134 -11.99 5.94 1.70
C LYS A 134 -11.19 5.93 2.99
N ARG A 135 -10.81 7.09 3.54
CA ARG A 135 -10.06 7.18 4.80
C ARG A 135 -10.79 6.48 5.96
N HIS A 136 -12.11 6.67 6.08
CA HIS A 136 -12.91 6.05 7.13
C HIS A 136 -12.80 4.52 7.12
N ILE A 137 -12.72 3.89 5.95
CA ILE A 137 -12.58 2.42 5.85
C ILE A 137 -11.35 1.93 6.61
N ILE A 138 -10.22 2.65 6.53
CA ILE A 138 -9.02 2.28 7.30
C ILE A 138 -9.28 2.47 8.80
N VAL A 139 -9.85 3.60 9.20
CA VAL A 139 -10.20 3.89 10.60
C VAL A 139 -11.11 2.79 11.16
N ASP A 140 -12.16 2.44 10.43
CA ASP A 140 -13.14 1.44 10.85
C ASP A 140 -12.52 0.05 11.01
N ASN A 141 -11.56 -0.32 10.15
CA ASN A 141 -10.85 -1.60 10.25
C ASN A 141 -9.77 -1.61 11.33
N LEU A 142 -9.29 -0.45 11.79
CA LEU A 142 -8.37 -0.35 12.92
C LEU A 142 -9.09 -0.47 14.27
N ASN A 143 -10.42 -0.36 14.31
CA ASN A 143 -11.18 -0.57 15.54
C ASN A 143 -10.96 -1.99 16.08
N GLY A 144 -10.50 -2.08 17.33
CA GLY A 144 -10.19 -3.35 17.99
C GLY A 144 -8.78 -3.88 17.71
N ILE A 145 -7.99 -3.22 16.88
CA ILE A 145 -6.56 -3.53 16.74
C ILE A 145 -5.79 -2.88 17.90
N PRO A 146 -4.89 -3.62 18.58
CA PRO A 146 -4.02 -3.04 19.62
C PRO A 146 -3.20 -1.85 19.12
N GLU A 147 -3.15 -0.77 19.90
CA GLU A 147 -2.49 0.48 19.48
C GLU A 147 -0.99 0.31 19.23
N ASP A 148 -0.32 -0.59 19.96
CA ASP A 148 1.10 -0.91 19.83
C ASP A 148 1.46 -1.57 18.50
N LYS A 149 0.47 -2.17 17.81
CA LYS A 149 0.63 -2.70 16.46
C LYS A 149 0.51 -1.63 15.38
N VAL A 150 0.09 -0.40 15.68
CA VAL A 150 -0.29 0.58 14.65
C VAL A 150 0.64 1.79 14.64
N LEU A 151 1.28 2.05 13.50
CA LEU A 151 2.05 3.26 13.25
C LEU A 151 1.37 4.14 12.20
N ILE A 152 0.99 5.36 12.60
CA ILE A 152 0.32 6.31 11.72
C ILE A 152 1.27 7.47 11.37
N PHE A 153 1.59 7.59 10.09
CA PHE A 153 2.42 8.68 9.58
C PHE A 153 1.59 9.69 8.81
N LYS A 154 1.57 10.94 9.30
CA LYS A 154 0.93 12.08 8.59
C LYS A 154 1.90 12.86 7.69
N LYS A 155 3.20 12.67 7.87
CA LYS A 155 4.28 13.37 7.13
C LYS A 155 5.38 12.40 6.70
N ARG A 156 5.90 12.55 5.48
CA ARG A 156 7.04 11.76 4.96
C ARG A 156 8.28 11.87 5.84
N LYS A 157 8.57 13.07 6.37
CA LYS A 157 9.73 13.28 7.26
C LYS A 157 9.68 12.38 8.50
N ALA A 158 8.48 12.17 9.08
CA ALA A 158 8.32 11.30 10.24
C ALA A 158 8.52 9.82 9.87
N LEU A 159 8.01 9.39 8.71
CA LEU A 159 8.25 8.03 8.20
C LEU A 159 9.75 7.78 7.97
N ASN A 160 10.45 8.72 7.32
CA ASN A 160 11.88 8.57 7.03
C ASN A 160 12.71 8.50 8.31
N LYS A 161 12.42 9.36 9.29
CA LYS A 161 13.08 9.31 10.60
C LYS A 161 12.89 7.94 11.26
N TRP A 162 11.65 7.43 11.28
CA TRP A 162 11.38 6.10 11.82
C TRP A 162 12.11 4.99 11.06
N LEU A 163 12.21 5.07 9.73
CA LEU A 163 12.97 4.12 8.92
C LEU A 163 14.48 4.11 9.23
N GLU A 164 15.05 5.27 9.52
CA GLU A 164 16.46 5.42 9.92
C GLU A 164 16.72 4.82 11.33
N GLU A 165 15.73 4.95 12.23
CA GLU A 165 15.80 4.44 13.61
C GLU A 165 15.51 2.94 13.71
N LEU A 166 14.77 2.39 12.74
CA LEU A 166 14.56 0.95 12.61
C LEU A 166 15.94 0.33 12.36
N ARG A 167 16.50 -0.39 13.34
CA ARG A 167 17.75 -1.15 13.20
C ARG A 167 17.50 -2.52 12.60
#